data_AF-M6VEM6-F1
#
_entry.id   AF-M6VEM6-F1
#
_cell.length_a   1.000
_cell.length_b   1.000
_cell.length_c   1.000
_cell.angle_alpha   90.00
_cell.angle_beta   90.00
_cell.angle_gamma   90.00
#
_symmetry.space_group_name_H-M   'P 1'
#
loop_
_entity.id
_entity.type
_entity.pdbx_description
1 polymer ?
#
loop_
_entity_poly.entity_id
_entity_poly.type
_entity_poly.pdbx_seq_one_letter_code
_entity_poly.pdbx_strand_id
1 'polypeptide(L)'
;MTSIYKHCFFILFVFNCGFALTPKATITIPRKTDIEVLRLNLLYGETYNVFGLNLGLFNFIRDNLIGVQIGIVNEAENASGLQIGLLNNSNPTYGALKVGFLNTNFFLDRGMPHPFHEDEKVKNQAVKDLALSIGAVNMMSGRFNLGLFNWGEGLNVGLVNMNEGNSLNLGIVNIGTTLELYPKEERTISFGIFNSGSHKEEFQIGIINYCPNNTIPIMIVANYCSSPSSKPQPEQKTETQSESTK
;
A
#
# COMPACT_ATOMS: atom_id res chain seq x y z
N MET A 1 -48.56 -27.67 51.99
CA MET A 1 -48.04 -28.16 50.69
C MET A 1 -46.58 -27.68 50.57
N THR A 2 -45.59 -28.30 51.24
CA THR A 2 -44.75 -29.42 50.73
C THR A 2 -44.34 -29.24 49.27
N SER A 3 -43.08 -28.82 49.05
CA SER A 3 -41.91 -29.69 48.73
C SER A 3 -41.93 -30.12 47.26
N ILE A 4 -40.96 -29.70 46.44
CA ILE A 4 -39.71 -30.44 46.11
C ILE A 4 -38.67 -29.37 45.66
N TYR A 5 -37.67 -28.93 46.44
CA TYR A 5 -36.34 -29.54 46.69
C TYR A 5 -35.75 -30.22 45.45
N LYS A 6 -34.70 -29.74 44.79
CA LYS A 6 -33.28 -29.64 45.18
C LYS A 6 -32.61 -29.42 43.81
N HIS A 7 -31.74 -28.45 43.58
CA HIS A 7 -30.33 -28.58 43.93
C HIS A 7 -29.79 -27.19 44.28
N CYS A 8 -29.74 -26.94 45.59
CA CYS A 8 -28.71 -26.12 46.17
C CYS A 8 -27.40 -26.89 46.04
N PHE A 9 -26.51 -26.45 45.14
CA PHE A 9 -25.07 -26.63 45.38
C PHE A 9 -24.44 -25.25 45.47
N PHE A 10 -24.49 -24.78 46.70
CA PHE A 10 -23.70 -23.72 47.28
C PHE A 10 -22.21 -23.95 46.97
N ILE A 11 -21.62 -23.16 46.07
CA ILE A 11 -20.24 -22.70 46.20
C ILE A 11 -20.22 -21.20 45.87
N LEU A 12 -20.38 -20.42 46.93
CA LEU A 12 -19.81 -19.08 47.07
C LEU A 12 -18.31 -19.25 47.39
N PHE A 13 -17.48 -18.28 46.99
CA PHE A 13 -16.01 -18.22 47.09
C PHE A 13 -15.29 -19.13 46.09
N VAL A 14 -14.48 -18.68 45.12
CA VAL A 14 -13.40 -17.68 45.07
C VAL A 14 -13.31 -17.28 43.58
N PHE A 15 -13.35 -16.02 43.15
CA PHE A 15 -12.20 -15.14 42.95
C PHE A 15 -12.73 -13.73 42.65
N ASN A 16 -12.59 -12.83 43.63
CA ASN A 16 -12.36 -11.42 43.35
C ASN A 16 -11.02 -11.29 42.61
N CYS A 17 -11.02 -11.42 41.29
CA CYS A 17 -9.89 -10.99 40.47
C CYS A 17 -10.48 -10.15 39.33
N GLY A 18 -10.30 -8.84 39.42
CA GLY A 18 -10.72 -7.93 38.37
C GLY A 18 -10.07 -8.38 37.06
N PHE A 19 -10.91 -8.69 36.07
CA PHE A 19 -10.48 -8.64 34.68
C PHE A 19 -10.11 -7.19 34.38
N ALA A 20 -8.84 -6.83 34.57
CA ALA A 20 -8.30 -5.62 33.99
C ALA A 20 -8.39 -5.80 32.47
N LEU A 21 -9.29 -5.06 31.82
CA LEU A 21 -9.59 -5.17 30.38
C LEU A 21 -8.40 -4.87 29.45
N THR A 22 -7.21 -4.57 29.97
CA THR A 22 -5.92 -4.59 29.24
C THR A 22 -4.76 -4.72 30.24
N PRO A 23 -4.18 -5.91 30.51
CA PRO A 23 -2.87 -5.97 31.15
C PRO A 23 -1.85 -5.43 30.13
N LYS A 24 -1.37 -4.19 30.34
CA LYS A 24 -0.28 -3.59 29.58
C LYS A 24 1.02 -3.90 30.32
N ALA A 25 1.94 -4.60 29.68
CA ALA A 25 3.30 -4.79 30.19
C ALA A 25 4.27 -4.06 29.26
N THR A 26 4.89 -3.00 29.77
CA THR A 26 5.83 -2.14 29.02
C THR A 26 7.16 -2.09 29.77
N ILE A 27 8.27 -2.28 29.05
CA ILE A 27 9.62 -2.06 29.57
C ILE A 27 10.16 -0.76 28.94
N THR A 28 10.23 0.30 29.74
CA THR A 28 10.83 1.59 29.39
C THR A 28 12.29 1.63 29.85
N ILE A 29 13.23 1.99 28.98
CA ILE A 29 14.63 2.22 29.37
C ILE A 29 14.77 3.69 29.79
N PRO A 30 15.29 4.01 30.99
CA PRO A 30 15.50 5.39 31.41
C PRO A 30 16.68 6.01 30.67
N ARG A 31 16.41 6.53 29.48
CA ARG A 31 17.07 7.75 28.96
C ARG A 31 16.01 8.84 28.89
N LYS A 32 16.43 10.10 28.79
CA LYS A 32 15.63 11.32 28.92
C LYS A 32 14.60 11.53 27.78
N THR A 33 14.06 10.45 27.23
CA THR A 33 13.23 10.32 26.03
C THR A 33 12.26 9.16 26.26
N ASP A 34 10.97 9.33 25.96
CA ASP A 34 9.91 8.32 26.13
C ASP A 34 10.09 7.13 25.15
N ILE A 35 11.09 6.29 25.41
CA ILE A 35 11.47 5.16 24.57
C ILE A 35 10.94 3.87 25.19
N GLU A 36 9.96 3.25 24.52
CA GLU A 36 9.46 1.90 24.82
C GLU A 36 10.20 0.86 23.97
N VAL A 37 10.85 -0.13 24.61
CA VAL A 37 11.65 -1.16 23.92
C VAL A 37 10.89 -2.47 23.73
N LEU A 38 10.07 -2.83 24.72
CA LEU A 38 9.16 -3.97 24.63
C LEU A 38 7.79 -3.54 25.12
N ARG A 39 6.80 -3.76 24.26
CA ARG A 39 5.40 -3.49 24.55
C ARG A 39 4.54 -4.71 24.26
N LEU A 40 3.84 -5.17 25.29
CA LEU A 40 2.83 -6.22 25.20
C LEU A 40 1.45 -5.62 25.49
N ASN A 41 0.60 -5.53 24.46
CA ASN A 41 -0.78 -5.09 24.56
C ASN A 41 -1.71 -6.26 24.24
N LEU A 42 -2.40 -6.82 25.25
CA LEU A 42 -3.23 -8.01 25.00
C LEU A 42 -4.40 -7.77 24.04
N LEU A 43 -5.00 -6.57 24.08
CA LEU A 43 -6.16 -6.19 23.26
C LEU A 43 -5.88 -4.93 22.46
N TYR A 44 -5.73 -3.79 23.14
CA TYR A 44 -5.58 -2.48 22.52
C TYR A 44 -4.39 -1.73 23.10
N GLY A 45 -3.57 -1.14 22.22
CA GLY A 45 -2.44 -0.31 22.62
C GLY A 45 -2.20 0.87 21.70
N GLU A 46 -2.45 2.08 22.21
CA GLU A 46 -2.05 3.35 21.58
C GLU A 46 -0.81 3.93 22.29
N THR A 47 0.18 4.40 21.53
CA THR A 47 1.39 5.07 22.05
C THR A 47 1.90 6.06 21.01
N TYR A 48 2.82 6.95 21.39
CA TYR A 48 3.43 7.90 20.46
C TYR A 48 4.61 7.28 19.73
N ASN A 49 5.61 6.78 20.45
CA ASN A 49 6.85 6.29 19.87
C ASN A 49 7.21 4.90 20.40
N VAL A 50 7.68 4.01 19.52
CA VAL A 50 8.17 2.67 19.87
C VAL A 50 9.51 2.41 19.20
N PHE A 51 10.48 1.96 19.99
CA PHE A 51 11.78 1.55 19.50
C PHE A 51 12.08 0.12 19.96
N GLY A 52 11.56 -0.88 19.24
CA GLY A 52 11.75 -2.28 19.58
C GLY A 52 10.55 -3.13 19.18
N LEU A 53 10.04 -3.94 20.11
CA LEU A 53 9.00 -4.93 19.84
C LEU A 53 7.64 -4.48 20.40
N ASN A 54 6.63 -4.45 19.53
CA ASN A 54 5.24 -4.16 19.89
C ASN A 54 4.34 -5.33 19.49
N LEU A 55 3.80 -6.05 20.48
CA LEU A 55 2.92 -7.19 20.29
C LEU A 55 1.53 -6.86 20.81
N GLY A 56 0.49 -7.13 20.00
CA GLY A 56 -0.89 -6.99 20.44
C GLY A 56 -1.91 -7.17 19.34
N LEU A 57 -3.19 -7.33 19.67
CA LEU A 57 -4.23 -7.51 18.64
C LEU A 57 -4.43 -6.23 17.82
N PHE A 58 -4.55 -5.09 18.50
CA PHE A 58 -4.71 -3.77 17.88
C PHE A 58 -3.60 -2.83 18.37
N ASN A 59 -2.64 -2.56 17.49
CA ASN A 59 -1.47 -1.75 17.76
C ASN A 59 -1.57 -0.42 17.01
N PHE A 60 -1.59 0.69 17.74
CA PHE A 60 -1.62 2.05 17.20
C PHE A 60 -0.40 2.84 17.70
N ILE A 61 0.41 3.34 16.78
CA ILE A 61 1.57 4.20 17.04
C ILE A 61 1.33 5.53 16.32
N ARG A 62 1.27 6.62 17.08
CA ARG A 62 0.90 7.94 16.59
C ARG A 62 2.03 8.72 15.94
N ASP A 63 3.27 8.29 16.10
CA ASP A 63 4.42 8.98 15.54
C ASP A 63 5.38 7.94 14.93
N ASN A 64 6.47 7.57 15.61
CA ASN A 64 7.50 6.71 15.02
C ASN A 64 7.52 5.28 15.59
N LEU A 65 7.47 4.30 14.69
CA LEU A 65 7.87 2.92 14.93
C LEU A 65 9.27 2.67 14.35
N ILE A 66 10.23 2.32 15.21
CA ILE A 66 11.49 1.71 14.79
C ILE A 66 11.57 0.32 15.41
N GLY A 67 11.27 -0.73 14.63
CA GLY A 67 11.34 -2.10 15.11
C GLY A 67 10.27 -3.02 14.53
N VAL A 68 9.70 -3.88 15.37
CA VAL A 68 8.79 -4.95 14.96
C VAL A 68 7.43 -4.75 15.61
N GLN A 69 6.37 -4.80 14.81
CA GLN A 69 4.99 -4.74 15.25
C GLN A 69 4.24 -5.99 14.76
N ILE A 70 3.60 -6.72 15.68
CA ILE A 70 2.85 -7.95 15.36
C ILE A 70 1.45 -7.85 15.95
N GLY A 71 0.43 -8.07 15.11
CA GLY A 71 -0.96 -7.96 15.53
C GLY A 71 -1.99 -8.34 14.49
N ILE A 72 -3.28 -8.18 14.82
CA ILE A 72 -4.34 -8.25 13.81
C ILE A 72 -4.35 -6.95 13.00
N VAL A 73 -4.28 -5.82 13.70
CA VAL A 73 -4.22 -4.49 13.11
C VAL A 73 -2.98 -3.77 13.63
N ASN A 74 -2.19 -3.28 12.70
CA ASN A 74 -0.94 -2.56 12.93
C ASN A 74 -1.05 -1.20 12.22
N GLU A 75 -1.03 -0.13 12.99
CA GLU A 75 -1.02 1.25 12.49
C GLU A 75 0.16 1.99 13.12
N ALA A 76 0.98 2.62 12.30
CA ALA A 76 2.07 3.49 12.71
C ALA A 76 2.22 4.64 11.73
N GLU A 77 2.13 5.90 12.15
CA GLU A 77 2.24 7.03 11.21
C GLU A 77 3.52 6.97 10.38
N ASN A 78 4.65 6.79 11.05
CA ASN A 78 5.95 6.54 10.47
C ASN A 78 6.49 5.18 10.93
N ALA A 79 7.00 4.37 10.00
CA ALA A 79 7.57 3.06 10.33
C ALA A 79 8.90 2.80 9.63
N SER A 80 9.84 2.27 10.42
CA SER A 80 11.07 1.65 9.97
C SER A 80 11.23 0.30 10.65
N GLY A 81 11.06 -0.78 9.90
CA GLY A 81 11.14 -2.15 10.40
C GLY A 81 10.06 -3.07 9.86
N LEU A 82 9.53 -3.97 10.69
CA LEU A 82 8.68 -5.09 10.28
C LEU A 82 7.28 -4.97 10.89
N GLN A 83 6.25 -5.08 10.06
CA GLN A 83 4.85 -5.20 10.47
C GLN A 83 4.28 -6.54 9.98
N ILE A 84 3.75 -7.34 10.91
CA ILE A 84 3.08 -8.61 10.61
C ILE A 84 1.66 -8.55 11.16
N GLY A 85 0.66 -8.65 10.28
CA GLY A 85 -0.74 -8.66 10.70
C GLY A 85 -1.75 -8.81 9.59
N LEU A 86 -3.04 -8.86 9.92
CA LEU A 86 -4.07 -8.89 8.87
C LEU A 86 -4.10 -7.54 8.14
N LEU A 87 -4.03 -6.44 8.89
CA LEU A 87 -3.99 -5.08 8.37
C LEU A 87 -2.71 -4.38 8.84
N ASN A 88 -1.91 -3.87 7.91
CA ASN A 88 -0.71 -3.08 8.22
C ASN A 88 -0.79 -1.71 7.52
N ASN A 89 -0.65 -0.64 8.28
CA ASN A 89 -0.71 0.73 7.77
C ASN A 89 0.44 1.59 8.31
N SER A 90 1.28 2.11 7.42
CA SER A 90 2.35 3.05 7.81
C SER A 90 3.00 3.79 6.66
N ASN A 91 3.49 5.01 6.90
CA ASN A 91 4.42 5.64 5.97
C ASN A 91 5.84 5.11 6.24
N PRO A 92 6.54 4.56 5.23
CA PRO A 92 7.94 4.19 5.39
C PRO A 92 8.81 5.44 5.63
N THR A 93 9.82 5.33 6.50
CA THR A 93 10.79 6.42 6.74
C THR A 93 12.18 6.08 6.21
N TYR A 94 12.71 4.92 6.58
CA TYR A 94 14.00 4.40 6.09
C TYR A 94 13.87 3.07 5.35
N GLY A 95 12.92 2.24 5.78
CA GLY A 95 12.78 0.87 5.30
C GLY A 95 11.66 0.15 6.05
N ALA A 96 10.62 -0.30 5.36
CA ALA A 96 9.53 -1.04 5.99
C ALA A 96 9.23 -2.36 5.25
N LEU A 97 9.07 -3.44 6.01
CA LEU A 97 8.54 -4.72 5.52
C LEU A 97 7.16 -4.92 6.12
N LYS A 98 6.15 -5.08 5.27
CA LYS A 98 4.78 -5.37 5.68
C LYS A 98 4.39 -6.75 5.18
N VAL A 99 3.92 -7.60 6.09
CA VAL A 99 3.45 -8.94 5.77
C VAL A 99 2.03 -9.07 6.30
N GLY A 100 1.06 -9.27 5.41
CA GLY A 100 -0.33 -9.28 5.85
C GLY A 100 -1.39 -9.58 4.80
N PHE A 101 -2.66 -9.48 5.17
CA PHE A 101 -3.74 -9.58 4.20
C PHE A 101 -3.87 -8.28 3.40
N LEU A 102 -3.93 -7.15 4.10
CA LEU A 102 -3.99 -5.80 3.55
C LEU A 102 -2.81 -4.96 4.03
N ASN A 103 -2.04 -4.41 3.11
CA ASN A 103 -0.96 -3.47 3.39
C ASN A 103 -1.28 -2.11 2.75
N THR A 104 -1.10 -1.01 3.49
CA THR A 104 -1.32 0.35 2.99
C THR A 104 -0.41 1.41 3.62
N ASN A 105 -0.29 2.58 3.00
CA ASN A 105 0.38 3.77 3.52
C ASN A 105 -0.61 4.94 3.69
N PHE A 106 -1.91 4.67 3.86
CA PHE A 106 -2.92 5.70 3.84
C PHE A 106 -3.26 6.21 5.24
N PHE A 107 -3.04 7.49 5.50
CA PHE A 107 -3.45 8.17 6.72
C PHE A 107 -4.45 9.28 6.38
N LEU A 108 -5.66 9.17 6.93
CA LEU A 108 -6.59 10.29 6.92
C LEU A 108 -6.10 11.32 7.93
N ASP A 109 -5.85 12.54 7.47
CA ASP A 109 -5.52 13.65 8.35
C ASP A 109 -6.71 13.90 9.29
N ARG A 110 -6.58 13.50 10.56
CA ARG A 110 -7.69 13.54 11.54
C ARG A 110 -7.87 14.93 12.18
N GLY A 111 -7.28 15.99 11.61
CA GLY A 111 -7.43 17.36 12.13
C GLY A 111 -6.91 17.55 13.56
N MET A 112 -6.05 16.66 14.04
CA MET A 112 -5.37 16.82 15.32
C MET A 112 -4.15 17.74 15.14
N PRO A 113 -3.84 18.60 16.12
CA PRO A 113 -2.65 19.43 16.06
C PRO A 113 -1.40 18.55 16.10
N HIS A 114 -0.73 18.44 14.96
CA HIS A 114 0.61 17.86 14.87
C HIS A 114 1.59 18.80 15.60
N PRO A 115 2.46 18.30 16.51
CA PRO A 115 3.59 19.10 16.94
C PRO A 115 4.40 19.47 15.68
N PHE A 116 4.63 20.77 15.49
CA PHE A 116 5.42 21.31 14.39
C PHE A 116 6.81 20.64 14.37
N HIS A 117 6.97 19.61 13.55
CA HIS A 117 8.26 19.19 13.07
C HIS A 117 8.53 20.00 11.81
N GLU A 118 9.52 20.89 11.91
CA GLU A 118 10.08 21.61 10.77
C GLU A 118 10.21 20.67 9.57
N ASP A 119 9.62 21.11 8.46
CA ASP A 119 9.82 20.56 7.13
C ASP A 119 11.33 20.44 6.84
N GLU A 120 11.94 19.31 7.20
CA GLU A 120 13.20 18.88 6.58
C GLU A 120 12.86 18.35 5.17
N LYS A 121 12.39 19.29 4.34
CA LYS A 121 12.49 19.21 2.89
C LYS A 121 13.98 19.06 2.58
N VAL A 122 14.28 18.10 1.72
CA VAL A 122 15.61 17.80 1.14
C VAL A 122 16.52 16.92 2.00
N LYS A 123 16.19 15.61 2.06
CA LYS A 123 17.19 14.55 1.95
C LYS A 123 16.54 13.26 1.42
N ASN A 124 16.80 13.01 0.14
CA ASN A 124 16.57 11.76 -0.61
C ASN A 124 15.17 11.13 -0.48
N GLN A 125 14.23 11.62 -1.29
CA GLN A 125 12.91 11.00 -1.53
C GLN A 125 13.01 9.53 -1.95
N ALA A 126 14.14 9.11 -2.55
CA ALA A 126 14.42 7.72 -2.88
C ALA A 126 14.58 6.78 -1.66
N VAL A 127 14.96 7.31 -0.49
CA VAL A 127 15.14 6.51 0.75
C VAL A 127 13.84 6.44 1.56
N LYS A 128 13.00 7.49 1.50
CA LYS A 128 11.72 7.54 2.22
C LYS A 128 10.71 6.50 1.73
N ASP A 129 10.82 6.00 0.50
CA ASP A 129 9.81 5.10 -0.07
C ASP A 129 10.19 3.61 -0.08
N LEU A 130 11.31 3.22 0.53
CA LEU A 130 11.75 1.82 0.51
C LEU A 130 10.83 0.96 1.39
N ALA A 131 9.73 0.48 0.82
CA ALA A 131 8.82 -0.44 1.45
C ALA A 131 8.59 -1.68 0.59
N LEU A 132 8.72 -2.85 1.23
CA LEU A 132 8.37 -4.15 0.70
C LEU A 132 7.07 -4.61 1.36
N SER A 133 6.06 -4.89 0.55
CA SER A 133 4.75 -5.34 1.00
C SER A 133 4.44 -6.70 0.41
N ILE A 134 4.18 -7.68 1.27
CA ILE A 134 3.82 -9.05 0.93
C ILE A 134 2.42 -9.28 1.49
N GLY A 135 1.45 -9.56 0.62
CA GLY A 135 0.09 -9.77 1.10
C GLY A 135 -0.94 -10.12 0.05
N ALA A 136 -2.18 -10.34 0.45
CA ALA A 136 -3.25 -10.59 -0.52
C ALA A 136 -3.56 -9.32 -1.32
N VAL A 137 -3.61 -8.18 -0.64
CA VAL A 137 -3.96 -6.86 -1.18
C VAL A 137 -2.92 -5.84 -0.71
N ASN A 138 -2.22 -5.22 -1.65
CA ASN A 138 -1.22 -4.19 -1.39
C ASN A 138 -1.69 -2.88 -2.05
N MET A 139 -2.05 -1.88 -1.25
CA MET A 139 -2.61 -0.61 -1.73
C MET A 139 -1.71 0.56 -1.36
N MET A 140 -1.02 1.12 -2.35
CA MET A 140 -0.06 2.21 -2.22
C MET A 140 0.93 1.94 -1.08
N SER A 141 1.38 0.70 -0.97
CA SER A 141 2.04 0.18 0.23
C SER A 141 3.57 0.20 0.17
N GLY A 142 4.15 0.77 -0.88
CA GLY A 142 5.59 0.84 -1.08
C GLY A 142 6.02 0.66 -2.52
N ARG A 143 7.35 0.56 -2.70
CA ARG A 143 8.02 0.41 -4.01
C ARG A 143 8.13 -1.04 -4.47
N PHE A 144 7.91 -2.02 -3.58
CA PHE A 144 7.96 -3.45 -3.91
C PHE A 144 6.72 -4.12 -3.32
N ASN A 145 5.85 -4.63 -4.18
CA ASN A 145 4.57 -5.21 -3.79
C ASN A 145 4.46 -6.61 -4.39
N LEU A 146 4.26 -7.61 -3.53
CA LEU A 146 4.04 -9.00 -3.89
C LEU A 146 2.67 -9.44 -3.34
N GLY A 147 1.75 -9.82 -4.21
CA GLY A 147 0.41 -10.17 -3.77
C GLY A 147 -0.55 -10.66 -4.83
N LEU A 148 -1.80 -10.90 -4.44
CA LEU A 148 -2.84 -11.25 -5.42
C LEU A 148 -3.29 -10.00 -6.18
N PHE A 149 -3.51 -8.91 -5.43
CA PHE A 149 -3.85 -7.60 -5.96
C PHE A 149 -2.84 -6.57 -5.46
N ASN A 150 -2.21 -5.86 -6.40
CA ASN A 150 -1.34 -4.73 -6.09
C ASN A 150 -1.88 -3.48 -6.76
N TRP A 151 -1.96 -2.37 -6.04
CA TRP A 151 -2.27 -1.07 -6.59
C TRP A 151 -1.24 -0.06 -6.09
N GLY A 152 -0.41 0.48 -6.97
CA GLY A 152 0.55 1.52 -6.59
C GLY A 152 1.75 1.64 -7.51
N GLU A 153 2.70 2.47 -7.08
CA GLU A 153 3.98 2.71 -7.74
C GLU A 153 4.99 1.59 -7.46
N GLY A 154 6.04 1.53 -8.28
CA GLY A 154 7.17 0.61 -8.10
C GLY A 154 6.97 -0.76 -8.76
N LEU A 155 7.63 -1.78 -8.22
CA LEU A 155 7.55 -3.16 -8.68
C LEU A 155 6.31 -3.84 -8.09
N ASN A 156 5.38 -4.25 -8.94
CA ASN A 156 4.19 -4.98 -8.56
C ASN A 156 4.22 -6.38 -9.18
N VAL A 157 4.20 -7.42 -8.34
CA VAL A 157 4.16 -8.82 -8.77
C VAL A 157 2.89 -9.46 -8.22
N GLY A 158 1.98 -9.88 -9.09
CA GLY A 158 0.70 -10.42 -8.64
C GLY A 158 -0.24 -10.94 -9.72
N LEU A 159 -1.45 -11.35 -9.33
CA LEU A 159 -2.45 -11.77 -10.32
C LEU A 159 -3.01 -10.55 -11.05
N VAL A 160 -3.34 -9.51 -10.30
CA VAL A 160 -3.87 -8.25 -10.80
C VAL A 160 -3.01 -7.11 -10.28
N ASN A 161 -2.47 -6.32 -11.19
CA ASN A 161 -1.72 -5.10 -10.85
C ASN A 161 -2.44 -3.89 -11.44
N MET A 162 -2.76 -2.92 -10.60
CA MET A 162 -3.21 -1.59 -10.99
C MET A 162 -2.05 -0.62 -10.79
N ASN A 163 -1.62 0.04 -11.86
CA ASN A 163 -0.53 0.99 -11.73
C ASN A 163 -1.02 2.33 -11.20
N GLU A 164 -0.14 2.94 -10.43
CA GLU A 164 -0.13 4.36 -10.11
C GLU A 164 1.29 4.85 -10.41
N GLY A 165 1.47 6.04 -10.96
CA GLY A 165 2.81 6.61 -11.16
C GLY A 165 3.75 5.74 -12.01
N ASN A 166 5.04 5.80 -11.66
CA ASN A 166 6.07 4.94 -12.25
C ASN A 166 5.96 3.52 -11.70
N SER A 167 5.72 2.54 -12.58
CA SER A 167 5.54 1.15 -12.16
C SER A 167 6.14 0.14 -13.13
N LEU A 168 6.57 -0.99 -12.58
CA LEU A 168 6.86 -2.22 -13.31
C LEU A 168 5.92 -3.29 -12.80
N ASN A 169 5.05 -3.79 -13.68
CA ASN A 169 4.01 -4.74 -13.31
C ASN A 169 4.30 -6.09 -13.96
N LEU A 170 4.30 -7.14 -13.15
CA LEU A 170 4.38 -8.52 -13.58
C LEU A 170 3.15 -9.25 -13.05
N GLY A 171 2.27 -9.68 -13.95
CA GLY A 171 1.06 -10.36 -13.52
C GLY A 171 0.22 -10.96 -14.63
N ILE A 172 -0.91 -11.54 -14.25
CA ILE A 172 -1.87 -12.07 -15.23
C ILE A 172 -2.58 -10.92 -15.92
N VAL A 173 -3.07 -9.97 -15.13
CA VAL A 173 -3.78 -8.77 -15.59
C VAL A 173 -3.05 -7.53 -15.07
N ASN A 174 -2.64 -6.65 -15.96
CA ASN A 174 -2.09 -5.34 -15.62
C ASN A 174 -3.00 -4.24 -16.18
N ILE A 175 -3.39 -3.28 -15.34
CA ILE A 175 -4.35 -2.23 -15.67
C ILE A 175 -3.72 -0.86 -15.41
N GLY A 176 -3.72 -0.06 -16.46
CA GLY A 176 -3.43 1.36 -16.55
C GLY A 176 -4.49 2.22 -15.87
N THR A 177 -4.11 3.11 -14.94
CA THR A 177 -5.01 4.13 -14.37
C THR A 177 -4.67 5.54 -14.90
N THR A 178 -5.66 6.45 -14.86
CA THR A 178 -5.52 7.87 -15.26
C THR A 178 -5.46 8.81 -14.06
N LEU A 179 -5.18 8.31 -12.86
CA LEU A 179 -5.07 9.19 -11.69
C LEU A 179 -3.81 10.05 -11.85
N GLU A 180 -4.01 11.35 -12.08
CA GLU A 180 -2.96 12.35 -12.22
C GLU A 180 -3.00 13.25 -10.97
N LEU A 181 -2.26 12.88 -9.92
CA LEU A 181 -2.14 13.74 -8.74
C LEU A 181 -1.08 14.85 -8.93
N TYR A 182 -0.23 14.78 -9.96
CA TYR A 182 0.68 15.85 -10.36
C TYR A 182 1.30 15.52 -11.73
N PRO A 183 1.51 16.47 -12.67
CA PRO A 183 2.10 16.15 -13.97
C PRO A 183 3.60 15.85 -13.79
N LYS A 184 3.93 14.57 -13.68
CA LYS A 184 5.28 14.05 -13.91
C LYS A 184 5.20 13.08 -15.09
N GLU A 185 6.29 12.96 -15.83
CA GLU A 185 6.43 11.89 -16.82
C GLU A 185 6.33 10.54 -16.09
N GLU A 186 5.20 9.87 -16.25
CA GLU A 186 4.94 8.56 -15.67
C GLU A 186 5.21 7.47 -16.70
N ARG A 187 6.11 6.56 -16.34
CA ARG A 187 6.48 5.42 -17.17
C ARG A 187 6.00 4.14 -16.52
N THR A 188 5.16 3.40 -17.25
CA THR A 188 4.75 2.06 -16.85
C THR A 188 5.35 1.03 -17.79
N ILE A 189 5.83 -0.07 -17.22
CA ILE A 189 6.20 -1.28 -17.94
C ILE A 189 5.34 -2.43 -17.44
N SER A 190 4.53 -3.03 -18.31
CA SER A 190 3.59 -4.10 -17.94
C SER A 190 3.92 -5.40 -18.68
N PHE A 191 4.21 -6.45 -17.93
CA PHE A 191 4.39 -7.82 -18.41
C PHE A 191 3.23 -8.69 -17.93
N GLY A 192 2.46 -9.27 -18.86
CA GLY A 192 1.36 -10.11 -18.45
C GLY A 192 0.59 -10.81 -19.56
N ILE A 193 -0.43 -11.58 -19.18
CA ILE A 193 -1.31 -12.22 -20.16
C ILE A 193 -2.19 -11.14 -20.81
N PHE A 194 -2.81 -10.31 -19.98
CA PHE A 194 -3.65 -9.19 -20.38
C PHE A 194 -3.03 -7.90 -19.84
N ASN A 195 -2.70 -6.98 -20.73
CA ASN A 195 -2.31 -5.62 -20.36
C ASN A 195 -3.36 -4.66 -20.92
N SER A 196 -3.83 -3.72 -20.10
CA SER A 196 -4.73 -2.65 -20.54
C SER A 196 -4.12 -1.33 -20.16
N GLY A 197 -3.73 -0.54 -21.16
CA GLY A 197 -3.04 0.72 -20.96
C GLY A 197 -3.97 1.87 -20.61
N SER A 198 -3.35 3.00 -20.30
CA SER A 198 -3.99 4.30 -20.06
C SER A 198 -3.41 5.36 -21.02
N HIS A 199 -3.75 6.63 -20.87
CA HIS A 199 -3.21 7.74 -21.68
C HIS A 199 -1.73 8.08 -21.38
N LYS A 200 -1.10 7.37 -20.43
CA LYS A 200 0.29 7.54 -19.99
C LYS A 200 1.24 6.74 -20.90
N GLU A 201 2.54 7.06 -20.86
CA GLU A 201 3.55 6.27 -21.58
C GLU A 201 3.68 4.87 -20.95
N GLU A 202 3.09 3.88 -21.60
CA GLU A 202 3.09 2.50 -21.14
C GLU A 202 3.71 1.57 -22.19
N PHE A 203 4.69 0.78 -21.76
CA PHE A 203 5.27 -0.28 -22.56
C PHE A 203 4.71 -1.63 -22.12
N GLN A 204 4.06 -2.34 -23.04
CA GLN A 204 3.34 -3.56 -22.72
C GLN A 204 3.95 -4.75 -23.44
N ILE A 205 4.22 -5.83 -22.70
CA ILE A 205 4.56 -7.13 -23.25
C ILE A 205 3.50 -8.12 -22.75
N GLY A 206 2.73 -8.67 -23.69
CA GLY A 206 1.71 -9.62 -23.32
C GLY A 206 1.10 -10.41 -24.46
N ILE A 207 0.26 -11.37 -24.07
CA ILE A 207 -0.51 -12.17 -25.04
C ILE A 207 -1.56 -11.28 -25.70
N ILE A 208 -2.28 -10.52 -24.88
CA ILE A 208 -3.29 -9.54 -25.31
C ILE A 208 -2.97 -8.19 -24.68
N ASN A 209 -2.78 -7.17 -25.52
CA ASN A 209 -2.56 -5.80 -25.08
C ASN A 209 -3.66 -4.88 -25.59
N TYR A 210 -4.29 -4.10 -24.71
CA TYR A 210 -5.21 -3.01 -25.04
C TYR A 210 -4.48 -1.68 -24.88
N CYS A 211 -4.45 -0.89 -25.95
CA CYS A 211 -3.53 0.23 -26.10
C CYS A 211 -4.31 1.49 -26.50
N PRO A 212 -4.72 2.32 -25.53
CA PRO A 212 -5.07 3.70 -25.82
C PRO A 212 -3.81 4.51 -26.15
N ASN A 213 -3.96 5.77 -26.58
CA ASN A 213 -2.86 6.64 -27.00
C ASN A 213 -1.61 6.56 -26.10
N ASN A 214 -0.42 6.69 -26.72
CA ASN A 214 0.89 6.67 -26.07
C ASN A 214 1.33 5.32 -25.44
N THR A 215 0.62 4.24 -25.74
CA THR A 215 1.05 2.87 -25.38
C THR A 215 1.89 2.25 -26.51
N ILE A 216 3.03 1.64 -26.16
CA ILE A 216 3.88 0.86 -27.09
C ILE A 216 3.73 -0.63 -26.76
N PRO A 217 2.87 -1.37 -27.48
CA PRO A 217 2.66 -2.78 -27.23
C PRO A 217 3.56 -3.69 -28.08
N ILE A 218 4.29 -4.58 -27.42
CA ILE A 218 4.91 -5.75 -28.05
C ILE A 218 3.98 -6.94 -27.87
N MET A 219 3.49 -7.43 -29.00
CA MET A 219 2.54 -8.52 -29.08
C MET A 219 3.24 -9.87 -29.12
N ILE A 220 2.67 -10.86 -28.42
CA ILE A 220 2.84 -12.28 -28.81
C ILE A 220 1.67 -12.75 -29.69
N VAL A 221 0.41 -12.42 -29.35
CA VAL A 221 -0.78 -12.90 -30.07
C VAL A 221 -1.69 -11.80 -30.64
N ALA A 222 -2.19 -10.86 -29.83
CA ALA A 222 -3.10 -9.81 -30.30
C ALA A 222 -2.88 -8.45 -29.60
N ASN A 223 -2.91 -7.35 -30.37
CA ASN A 223 -2.92 -5.98 -29.85
C ASN A 223 -4.20 -5.28 -30.34
N TYR A 224 -4.96 -4.69 -29.42
CA TYR A 224 -6.09 -3.82 -29.74
C TYR A 224 -5.73 -2.39 -29.41
N CYS A 225 -5.58 -1.54 -30.43
CA CYS A 225 -5.27 -0.12 -30.24
C CYS A 225 -6.45 0.73 -30.70
N SER A 226 -7.01 1.55 -29.81
CA SER A 226 -8.05 2.52 -30.17
C SER A 226 -7.44 3.91 -30.26
N SER A 227 -7.31 4.43 -31.49
CA SER A 227 -6.97 5.85 -31.70
C SER A 227 -8.20 6.72 -31.38
N PRO A 228 -8.03 7.92 -30.79
CA PRO A 228 -9.12 8.89 -30.78
C PRO A 228 -9.45 9.24 -32.23
N SER A 229 -10.74 9.26 -32.54
CA SER A 229 -11.23 9.71 -33.85
C SER A 229 -10.66 11.10 -34.13
N SER A 230 -9.69 11.18 -35.05
CA SER A 230 -9.38 12.44 -35.71
C SER A 230 -10.59 12.78 -36.58
N LYS A 231 -11.23 13.92 -36.31
CA LYS A 231 -12.19 14.49 -37.26
C LYS A 231 -11.47 14.65 -38.60
N PRO A 232 -12.03 14.19 -39.73
CA PRO A 232 -11.34 14.24 -41.02
C PRO A 232 -11.04 15.70 -41.40
N GLN A 233 -9.77 16.02 -41.60
CA GLN A 233 -9.37 17.23 -42.32
C GLN A 233 -9.67 17.02 -43.82
N PRO A 234 -10.26 18.00 -44.53
CA PRO A 234 -10.60 17.84 -45.94
C PRO A 234 -9.35 17.72 -46.81
N GLU A 235 -9.37 16.70 -47.69
CA GLU A 235 -8.37 16.43 -48.73
C GLU A 235 -8.13 17.65 -49.63
N GLN A 236 -6.88 18.08 -49.74
CA GLN A 236 -6.45 18.97 -50.82
C GLN A 236 -5.86 18.10 -51.94
N LYS A 237 -6.61 17.98 -53.03
CA LYS A 237 -6.27 17.21 -54.23
C LYS A 237 -4.97 17.72 -54.87
N THR A 238 -4.07 16.79 -55.13
CA THR A 238 -2.91 16.96 -56.03
C THR A 238 -3.40 17.14 -57.47
N GLU A 239 -3.10 18.28 -58.10
CA GLU A 239 -3.14 18.42 -59.56
C GLU A 239 -1.73 18.19 -60.13
N THR A 240 -1.62 17.12 -60.90
CA THR A 240 -0.49 16.79 -61.77
C THR A 240 -0.53 17.70 -63.00
N GLN A 241 0.60 18.33 -63.36
CA GLN A 241 0.86 18.67 -64.76
C GLN A 241 2.30 18.29 -65.15
N SER A 242 2.36 17.55 -66.25
CA SER A 242 3.50 16.97 -66.95
C SER A 242 4.21 17.98 -67.87
N GLU A 243 5.53 17.80 -67.99
CA GLU A 243 6.42 18.01 -69.16
C GLU A 243 6.22 19.19 -70.13
N SER A 244 7.31 19.94 -70.39
CA SER A 244 7.93 19.98 -71.73
C SER A 244 9.26 20.74 -71.74
N THR A 245 10.25 20.07 -72.32
CA THR A 245 11.51 20.53 -72.89
C THR A 245 11.42 21.87 -73.64
N LYS A 246 12.42 22.75 -73.44
CA LYS A 246 13.17 23.44 -74.50
C LYS A 246 14.50 23.98 -73.96
#